data_AF-A0A7V1ZU89-F1
#
_entry.id   AF-A0A7V1ZU89-F1
#
_cell.length_a   1.000
_cell.length_b   1.000
_cell.length_c   1.000
_cell.angle_alpha   90.00
_cell.angle_beta   90.00
_cell.angle_gamma   90.00
#
_symmetry.space_group_name_H-M   'P 1'
#
loop_
_entity.id
_entity.type
_entity.pdbx_description
1 polymer ?
#
loop_
_entity_poly.entity_id
_entity_poly.type
_entity_poly.pdbx_seq_one_letter_code
_entity_poly.pdbx_strand_id
1 'polypeptide(L)'
;MMKPYKIFLALLFTLAIIIGIRYTNQNYNQIEKKAYGDGFILAHEFNHICYNEDRDVIISVEVEDGSLPAGSSLGFFYKPARLSGYEGEIGYTRYEMKQALAYPDRYEIIIPRGEKGDRVLYYLELNDSEGNEIALLTSEQGAESTEETRLMFAGQRPRYLFLGHVIVMLAGFVFVSLAFLTALSNLKDKRNNTILGKQIFLAAIFIFVGLVPLGSLLNNQMYGTYWKGLPFGIDITGSLGFIILLYWLIMMILMKGSAFVSNPSKNILPPSGARVLAVIGFLITAAAYLVPHGTGEF
;
A
#
# COMPACT_ATOMS: atom_id res chain seq x y z
N MET A 1 -35.73 -11.80 -7.71
CA MET A 1 -34.52 -12.22 -8.43
C MET A 1 -33.75 -10.95 -8.69
N MET A 2 -32.45 -10.95 -8.42
CA MET A 2 -31.64 -9.76 -8.66
C MET A 2 -31.59 -9.50 -10.17
N LYS A 3 -31.82 -8.25 -10.58
CA LYS A 3 -31.85 -7.92 -12.00
C LYS A 3 -30.43 -8.07 -12.58
N PRO A 4 -30.25 -8.73 -13.74
CA PRO A 4 -28.92 -9.07 -14.26
C PRO A 4 -28.04 -7.84 -14.52
N TYR A 5 -28.63 -6.71 -14.92
CA TYR A 5 -27.87 -5.47 -15.12
C TYR A 5 -27.19 -4.95 -13.85
N LYS A 6 -27.70 -5.26 -12.65
CA LYS A 6 -27.06 -4.84 -11.38
C LYS A 6 -25.77 -5.60 -11.15
N ILE A 7 -25.73 -6.89 -11.51
CA ILE A 7 -24.51 -7.71 -11.44
C ILE A 7 -23.50 -7.15 -12.43
N PHE A 8 -23.92 -6.94 -13.68
CA PHE A 8 -23.07 -6.36 -14.71
C PHE A 8 -22.48 -5.01 -14.28
N LEU A 9 -23.30 -4.10 -13.73
CA LEU A 9 -22.82 -2.80 -13.27
C LEU A 9 -21.89 -2.89 -12.06
N ALA A 10 -22.12 -3.81 -11.12
CA ALA A 10 -21.20 -4.04 -10.01
C ALA A 10 -19.83 -4.57 -10.49
N LEU A 11 -19.82 -5.44 -11.49
CA LEU A 11 -18.58 -5.89 -12.13
C LEU A 11 -17.87 -4.74 -12.87
N LEU A 12 -18.63 -3.86 -13.52
CA LEU A 12 -18.07 -2.68 -14.18
C LEU A 12 -17.45 -1.70 -13.17
N PHE A 13 -18.09 -1.45 -12.03
CA PHE A 13 -17.50 -0.66 -10.94
C PHE A 13 -16.23 -1.31 -10.39
N THR A 14 -16.22 -2.63 -10.24
CA THR A 14 -15.04 -3.38 -9.80
C THR A 14 -13.89 -3.23 -10.80
N LEU A 15 -14.18 -3.34 -12.11
CA LEU A 15 -13.20 -3.12 -13.16
C LEU A 15 -12.66 -1.67 -13.15
N ALA A 16 -13.54 -0.68 -12.97
CA ALA A 16 -13.14 0.72 -12.87
C ALA A 16 -12.20 0.96 -11.68
N ILE A 17 -12.46 0.34 -10.53
CA ILE A 17 -11.56 0.39 -9.37
C ILE A 17 -10.22 -0.28 -9.65
N ILE A 18 -10.20 -1.43 -10.32
CA ILE A 18 -8.93 -2.09 -10.69
C ILE A 18 -8.09 -1.19 -11.60
N ILE A 19 -8.73 -0.52 -12.57
CA ILE A 19 -8.05 0.45 -13.45
C ILE A 19 -7.55 1.65 -12.63
N GLY A 20 -8.37 2.16 -11.71
CA GLY A 20 -8.00 3.25 -10.80
C GLY A 20 -6.80 2.90 -9.93
N ILE A 21 -6.79 1.72 -9.28
CA ILE A 21 -5.66 1.20 -8.49
C ILE A 21 -4.40 1.13 -9.34
N ARG A 22 -4.50 0.63 -10.57
CA ARG A 22 -3.34 0.55 -11.47
C ARG A 22 -2.78 1.93 -11.77
N TYR A 23 -3.64 2.90 -12.04
CA TYR A 23 -3.23 4.27 -12.32
C TYR A 23 -2.58 4.93 -11.10
N THR A 24 -3.16 4.78 -9.91
CA THR A 24 -2.60 5.38 -8.69
C THR A 24 -1.27 4.75 -8.28
N ASN A 25 -1.11 3.42 -8.46
CA ASN A 25 0.15 2.73 -8.19
C ASN A 25 1.27 3.07 -9.20
N GLN A 26 0.96 3.26 -10.48
CA GLN A 26 1.97 3.61 -11.50
C GLN A 26 2.63 4.97 -11.23
N ASN A 27 1.89 5.91 -10.66
CA ASN A 27 2.43 7.22 -10.33
C ASN A 27 3.25 7.24 -9.02
N TYR A 28 3.32 6.13 -8.28
CA TYR A 28 4.01 6.06 -6.99
C TYR A 28 5.49 5.65 -7.12
N ASN A 29 5.82 4.73 -8.03
CA ASN A 29 7.21 4.32 -8.29
C ASN A 29 7.86 5.24 -9.32
N GLN A 30 8.18 6.48 -8.94
CA GLN A 30 8.92 7.39 -9.82
C GLN A 30 10.42 7.36 -9.50
N ILE A 31 11.22 7.24 -10.55
CA ILE A 31 12.64 7.59 -10.50
C ILE A 31 12.68 9.10 -10.29
N GLU A 32 13.15 9.54 -9.12
CA GLU A 32 13.33 10.96 -8.88
C GLU A 32 14.63 11.37 -9.59
N LYS A 33 14.51 12.37 -10.45
CA LYS A 33 15.63 12.99 -11.14
C LYS A 33 15.84 14.36 -10.54
N LYS A 34 17.02 14.61 -10.00
CA LYS A 34 17.35 15.90 -9.39
C LYS A 34 18.58 16.48 -10.09
N ALA A 35 18.39 17.68 -10.62
CA ALA A 35 19.46 18.46 -11.23
C ALA A 35 20.24 19.18 -10.13
N TYR A 36 21.57 19.18 -10.23
CA TYR A 36 22.45 19.86 -9.29
C TYR A 36 23.36 20.86 -10.02
N GLY A 37 23.08 22.15 -9.81
CA GLY A 37 23.77 23.25 -10.52
C GLY A 37 23.56 23.18 -12.05
N ASP A 38 24.55 23.67 -12.80
CA ASP A 38 24.57 23.67 -14.27
C ASP A 38 25.29 22.43 -14.87
N GLY A 39 25.58 21.39 -14.07
CA GLY A 39 26.62 20.41 -14.40
C GLY A 39 26.16 18.98 -14.74
N PHE A 40 25.13 18.45 -14.07
CA PHE A 40 24.69 17.04 -14.24
C PHE A 40 23.35 16.77 -13.54
N ILE A 41 22.66 15.72 -14.00
CA ILE A 41 21.42 15.21 -13.40
C ILE A 41 21.69 13.85 -12.75
N LEU A 42 21.31 13.70 -11.49
CA LEU A 42 21.34 12.41 -10.80
C LEU A 42 19.94 11.80 -10.77
N ALA A 43 19.85 10.57 -11.24
CA ALA A 43 18.64 9.77 -11.24
C ALA A 43 18.78 8.60 -10.24
N HIS A 44 17.82 8.49 -9.32
CA HIS A 44 17.78 7.40 -8.36
C HIS A 44 16.33 6.95 -8.13
N GLU A 45 16.12 5.64 -8.04
CA GLU A 45 14.83 5.07 -7.64
C GLU A 45 14.78 5.03 -6.12
N PHE A 46 13.88 5.80 -5.51
CA PHE A 46 13.70 5.83 -4.07
C PHE A 46 12.64 4.80 -3.63
N ASN A 47 12.69 4.36 -2.36
CA ASN A 47 11.73 3.44 -1.74
C ASN A 47 11.76 2.00 -2.28
N HIS A 48 12.83 1.28 -1.96
CA HIS A 48 13.01 -0.09 -2.41
C HIS A 48 12.32 -1.12 -1.49
N ILE A 49 11.39 -1.89 -2.04
CA ILE A 49 11.06 -3.21 -1.50
C ILE A 49 11.90 -4.26 -2.21
N CYS A 50 12.74 -4.94 -1.44
CA CYS A 50 13.50 -6.06 -1.96
C CYS A 50 12.70 -7.36 -1.75
N TYR A 51 12.04 -7.81 -2.82
CA TYR A 51 11.14 -8.97 -2.82
C TYR A 51 11.84 -10.34 -2.87
N ASN A 52 13.07 -10.45 -2.37
CA ASN A 52 13.80 -11.72 -2.43
C ASN A 52 14.82 -11.85 -1.30
N GLU A 53 14.61 -12.83 -0.41
CA GLU A 53 15.46 -13.12 0.76
C GLU A 53 16.85 -13.67 0.35
N ASP A 54 17.01 -14.09 -0.91
CA ASP A 54 18.18 -14.83 -1.38
C ASP A 54 19.21 -13.99 -2.16
N ARG A 55 19.03 -12.67 -2.28
CA ARG A 55 19.95 -11.83 -3.05
C ARG A 55 20.30 -10.53 -2.34
N ASP A 56 21.56 -10.14 -2.51
CA ASP A 56 22.01 -8.81 -2.13
C ASP A 56 21.30 -7.75 -2.98
N VAL A 57 21.17 -6.56 -2.40
CA VAL A 57 20.46 -5.44 -3.03
C VAL A 57 21.50 -4.52 -3.67
N ILE A 58 21.28 -4.19 -4.93
CA ILE A 58 22.11 -3.22 -5.64
C ILE A 58 21.34 -1.91 -5.65
N ILE A 59 21.86 -0.93 -4.92
CA ILE A 59 21.43 0.45 -4.99
C ILE A 59 22.28 1.13 -6.06
N SER A 60 21.63 1.77 -7.03
CA SER A 60 22.32 2.45 -8.11
C SER A 60 21.86 3.90 -8.27
N VAL A 61 22.82 4.74 -8.61
CA VAL A 61 22.61 6.12 -9.06
C VAL A 61 23.13 6.23 -10.48
N GLU A 62 22.30 6.77 -11.37
CA GLU A 62 22.63 7.04 -12.75
C GLU A 62 22.88 8.54 -12.92
N VAL A 63 23.90 8.88 -13.71
CA VAL A 63 24.29 10.25 -14.04
C VAL A 63 23.91 10.49 -15.51
N GLU A 64 22.82 11.21 -15.77
CA GLU A 64 22.25 11.26 -17.14
C GLU A 64 23.19 11.87 -18.19
N ASP A 65 24.03 12.83 -17.78
CA ASP A 65 24.88 13.61 -18.68
C ASP A 65 26.36 13.15 -18.69
N GLY A 66 26.66 11.97 -18.13
CA GLY A 66 27.99 11.37 -18.21
C GLY A 66 28.51 10.85 -16.88
N SER A 67 29.69 11.29 -16.46
CA SER A 67 30.35 10.84 -15.23
C SER A 67 30.32 11.93 -14.17
N LEU A 68 30.45 11.55 -12.89
CA LEU A 68 30.57 12.51 -11.80
C LEU A 68 31.76 13.49 -12.02
N PRO A 69 31.70 14.71 -11.47
CA PRO A 69 32.82 15.66 -11.53
C PRO A 69 34.15 15.03 -11.10
N ALA A 70 35.25 15.43 -11.75
CA ALA A 70 36.57 14.86 -11.45
C ALA A 70 36.94 15.05 -9.97
N GLY A 71 37.33 13.96 -9.30
CA GLY A 71 37.69 13.96 -7.88
C GLY A 71 36.50 13.95 -6.91
N SER A 72 35.26 13.98 -7.40
CA SER A 72 34.08 13.81 -6.56
C SER A 72 33.83 12.34 -6.20
N SER A 73 33.10 12.13 -5.11
CA SER A 73 32.77 10.80 -4.58
C SER A 73 31.31 10.74 -4.14
N LEU A 74 30.67 9.60 -4.34
CA LEU A 74 29.27 9.40 -4.00
C LEU A 74 29.18 8.54 -2.74
N GLY A 75 28.86 9.19 -1.63
CA GLY A 75 28.66 8.58 -0.32
C GLY A 75 27.25 8.01 -0.19
N PHE A 76 27.17 6.76 0.22
CA PHE A 76 25.97 6.09 0.69
C PHE A 76 25.99 6.04 2.22
N PHE A 77 25.13 6.81 2.85
CA PHE A 77 24.99 6.84 4.29
C PHE A 77 23.91 5.87 4.70
N TYR A 78 24.28 4.88 5.50
CA TYR A 78 23.46 3.75 5.86
C TYR A 78 23.24 3.69 7.37
N LYS A 79 22.00 3.49 7.79
CA LYS A 79 21.63 3.22 9.18
C LYS A 79 20.53 2.15 9.23
N PRO A 80 20.76 1.00 9.91
CA PRO A 80 19.67 0.06 10.16
C PRO A 80 18.64 0.66 11.12
N ALA A 81 17.36 0.62 10.74
CA ALA A 81 16.24 1.07 11.57
C ALA A 81 15.68 -0.05 12.44
N ARG A 82 15.79 -1.30 11.96
CA ARG A 82 15.43 -2.51 12.71
C ARG A 82 16.25 -3.67 12.16
N LEU A 83 17.13 -4.21 12.98
CA LEU A 83 17.85 -5.47 12.77
C LEU A 83 17.55 -6.38 13.95
N SER A 84 17.17 -7.63 13.68
CA SER A 84 17.10 -8.66 14.71
C SER A 84 18.50 -8.85 15.34
N GLY A 85 18.66 -8.57 16.64
CA GLY A 85 19.89 -8.85 17.39
C GLY A 85 20.91 -7.71 17.53
N TYR A 86 20.55 -6.44 17.31
CA TYR A 86 21.45 -5.29 17.50
C TYR A 86 21.06 -4.40 18.69
N GLU A 87 21.96 -4.20 19.67
CA GLU A 87 21.76 -3.43 20.91
C GLU A 87 22.72 -2.21 21.03
N GLY A 88 22.78 -1.33 20.04
CA GLY A 88 23.64 -0.13 20.07
C GLY A 88 22.99 1.13 19.50
N GLU A 89 23.49 2.31 19.86
CA GLU A 89 23.15 3.57 19.17
C GLU A 89 23.72 3.53 17.75
N ILE A 90 22.83 3.50 16.76
CA ILE A 90 23.21 3.34 15.37
C ILE A 90 23.28 4.73 14.73
N GLY A 91 24.50 5.25 14.63
CA GLY A 91 24.81 6.39 13.77
C GLY A 91 24.87 5.97 12.29
N TYR A 92 24.87 6.94 11.40
CA TYR A 92 25.10 6.68 9.99
C TYR A 92 26.52 6.18 9.73
N THR A 93 26.64 5.12 8.93
CA THR A 93 27.92 4.66 8.40
C THR A 93 28.01 5.05 6.93
N ARG A 94 29.08 5.75 6.55
CA ARG A 94 29.34 6.15 5.16
C ARG A 94 30.04 5.03 4.41
N TYR A 95 29.53 4.68 3.25
CA TYR A 95 30.14 3.77 2.30
C TYR A 95 30.31 4.47 0.96
N GLU A 96 31.46 4.28 0.30
CA GLU A 96 31.68 4.81 -1.04
C GLU A 96 31.00 3.93 -2.09
N MET A 97 30.17 4.54 -2.93
CA MET A 97 29.62 3.86 -4.10
C MET A 97 30.71 3.68 -5.15
N LYS A 98 30.67 2.54 -5.85
CA LYS A 98 31.66 2.20 -6.87
C LYS A 98 31.05 2.35 -8.25
N GLN A 99 31.81 2.91 -9.19
CA GLN A 99 31.39 2.95 -10.58
C GLN A 99 31.19 1.53 -11.12
N ALA A 100 30.07 1.29 -11.81
CA ALA A 100 29.75 0.01 -12.39
C ALA A 100 30.69 -0.31 -13.55
N LEU A 101 31.24 -1.53 -13.56
CA LEU A 101 32.21 -1.98 -14.56
C LEU A 101 31.69 -1.90 -16.01
N ALA A 102 30.38 -2.09 -16.20
CA ALA A 102 29.75 -2.11 -17.52
C ALA A 102 29.13 -0.75 -17.93
N TYR A 103 29.01 0.20 -17.01
CA TYR A 103 28.23 1.44 -17.18
C TYR A 103 28.97 2.61 -16.51
N PRO A 104 29.68 3.45 -17.28
CA PRO A 104 30.50 4.53 -16.74
C PRO A 104 29.67 5.66 -16.09
N ASP A 105 28.39 5.74 -16.43
CA ASP A 105 27.37 6.65 -15.92
C ASP A 105 26.66 6.13 -14.66
N ARG A 106 27.01 4.93 -14.19
CA ARG A 106 26.31 4.28 -13.08
C ARG A 106 27.24 4.01 -11.92
N TYR A 107 26.78 4.36 -10.72
CA TYR A 107 27.45 4.09 -9.46
C TYR A 107 26.59 3.16 -8.63
N GLU A 108 27.21 2.15 -8.02
CA GLU A 108 26.52 1.07 -7.33
C GLU A 108 27.11 0.80 -5.95
N ILE A 109 26.24 0.39 -5.03
CA ILE A 109 26.63 -0.25 -3.78
C ILE A 109 25.81 -1.52 -3.57
N ILE A 110 26.48 -2.54 -3.04
CA ILE A 110 25.85 -3.82 -2.69
C ILE A 110 25.55 -3.80 -1.21
N ILE A 111 24.28 -3.87 -0.87
CA ILE A 111 23.80 -4.05 0.50
C ILE A 111 23.59 -5.54 0.72
N PRO A 112 24.25 -6.14 1.71
CA PRO A 112 24.04 -7.54 2.05
C PRO A 112 22.56 -7.82 2.30
N ARG A 113 22.12 -9.03 1.95
CA ARG A 113 20.76 -9.48 2.27
C ARG A 113 20.42 -9.28 3.76
N GLY A 114 19.20 -8.82 4.02
CA GLY A 114 18.60 -8.71 5.36
C GLY A 114 17.57 -9.80 5.64
N GLU A 115 17.17 -9.92 6.91
CA GLU A 115 16.03 -10.76 7.28
C GLU A 115 14.71 -10.10 6.87
N LYS A 116 13.68 -10.92 6.74
CA LYS A 116 12.33 -10.46 6.44
C LYS A 116 11.81 -9.47 7.49
N GLY A 117 11.43 -8.29 7.02
CA GLY A 117 10.96 -7.19 7.86
C GLY A 117 12.06 -6.28 8.39
N ASP A 118 13.33 -6.57 8.08
CA ASP A 118 14.44 -5.64 8.32
C ASP A 118 14.25 -4.38 7.49
N ARG A 119 14.62 -3.26 8.12
CA ARG A 119 14.49 -1.92 7.55
C ARG A 119 15.79 -1.18 7.68
N VAL A 120 16.13 -0.48 6.62
CA VAL A 120 17.32 0.35 6.49
C VAL A 120 16.88 1.74 6.09
N LEU A 121 17.49 2.73 6.71
CA LEU A 121 17.37 4.14 6.38
C LEU A 121 18.68 4.56 5.73
N TYR A 122 18.59 5.25 4.61
CA TYR A 122 19.75 5.72 3.88
C TYR A 122 19.53 7.07 3.23
N TYR A 123 20.62 7.77 2.96
CA TYR A 123 20.64 8.89 2.05
C TYR A 123 21.93 8.86 1.24
N LEU A 124 21.93 9.63 0.16
CA LEU A 124 23.04 9.69 -0.79
C LEU A 124 23.58 11.11 -0.78
N GLU A 125 24.91 11.23 -0.68
CA GLU A 125 25.60 12.51 -0.65
C GLU A 125 26.69 12.50 -1.71
N LEU A 126 26.75 13.55 -2.53
CA LEU A 126 27.88 13.78 -3.42
C LEU A 126 28.85 14.73 -2.75
N ASN A 127 30.10 14.31 -2.60
CA ASN A 127 31.17 15.12 -2.04
C ASN A 127 32.17 15.54 -3.11
N ASP A 128 32.72 16.75 -3.00
CA ASP A 128 33.84 17.21 -3.84
C ASP A 128 35.18 16.54 -3.44
N SER A 129 36.26 16.91 -4.12
CA SER A 129 37.61 16.41 -3.83
C SER A 129 38.17 16.84 -2.46
N GLU A 130 37.57 17.85 -1.84
CA GLU A 130 37.94 18.36 -0.51
C GLU A 130 37.04 17.78 0.60
N GLY A 131 36.00 17.03 0.23
CA GLY A 131 35.02 16.42 1.14
C GLY A 131 33.82 17.31 1.46
N ASN A 132 33.64 18.44 0.78
CA ASN A 132 32.48 19.30 0.97
C ASN A 132 31.25 18.70 0.27
N GLU A 133 30.07 18.84 0.88
CA GLU A 133 28.80 18.43 0.30
C GLU A 133 28.47 19.28 -0.94
N ILE A 134 28.31 18.64 -2.10
CA ILE A 134 27.84 19.25 -3.36
C ILE A 134 26.32 19.04 -3.50
N ALA A 135 25.83 17.86 -3.11
CA ALA A 135 24.44 17.46 -3.35
C ALA A 135 23.95 16.42 -2.33
N LEU A 136 22.74 16.61 -1.82
CA LEU A 136 22.02 15.67 -0.98
C LEU A 136 20.79 15.10 -1.69
N LEU A 137 20.80 13.78 -1.88
CA LEU A 137 19.74 13.00 -2.49
C LEU A 137 18.90 12.33 -1.40
N THR A 138 17.69 12.86 -1.24
CA THR A 138 16.61 12.37 -0.37
C THR A 138 15.31 12.35 -1.18
N SER A 139 14.39 11.46 -0.86
CA SER A 139 13.09 11.41 -1.55
C SER A 139 12.27 12.69 -1.30
N GLU A 140 11.70 13.27 -2.36
CA GLU A 140 10.90 14.51 -2.32
C GLU A 140 9.58 14.40 -1.55
N GLN A 141 9.09 13.19 -1.22
CA GLN A 141 7.86 13.02 -0.43
C GLN A 141 7.99 13.44 1.05
N GLY A 142 9.18 13.85 1.48
CA GLY A 142 9.47 14.40 2.81
C GLY A 142 9.96 15.86 2.80
N ALA A 143 9.38 16.74 1.97
CA ALA A 143 9.82 18.11 1.74
C ALA A 143 9.91 19.06 2.97
N GLU A 144 9.74 18.60 4.21
CA GLU A 144 9.93 19.43 5.41
C GLU A 144 10.83 18.83 6.51
N SER A 145 11.48 17.68 6.30
CA SER A 145 12.60 17.32 7.17
C SER A 145 13.57 16.39 6.45
N THR A 146 14.77 16.20 6.99
CA THR A 146 15.76 15.20 6.61
C THR A 146 15.19 13.78 6.70
N GLU A 147 14.16 13.46 5.91
CA GLU A 147 13.48 12.18 5.92
C GLU A 147 14.23 11.20 5.01
N GLU A 148 14.88 10.30 5.72
CA GLU A 148 15.77 9.26 5.27
C GLU A 148 15.05 8.33 4.27
N THR A 149 15.72 7.97 3.18
CA THR A 149 15.18 7.01 2.20
C THR A 149 15.10 5.64 2.82
N ARG A 150 14.00 4.92 2.59
CA ARG A 150 13.73 3.64 3.27
C ARG A 150 13.94 2.47 2.31
N LEU A 151 14.67 1.47 2.78
CA LEU A 151 14.84 0.16 2.15
C LEU A 151 14.26 -0.90 3.08
N MET A 152 13.42 -1.79 2.55
CA MET A 152 12.83 -2.89 3.32
C MET A 152 13.02 -4.22 2.62
N PHE A 153 13.45 -5.22 3.40
CA PHE A 153 13.55 -6.60 2.96
C PHE A 153 12.21 -7.29 3.14
N ALA A 154 11.53 -7.60 2.03
CA ALA A 154 10.25 -8.27 2.06
C ALA A 154 10.42 -9.77 1.83
N GLY A 155 9.79 -10.55 2.71
CA GLY A 155 9.81 -12.00 2.60
C GLY A 155 8.95 -12.53 1.47
N GLN A 156 9.15 -13.79 1.11
CA GLN A 156 8.42 -14.39 -0.01
C GLN A 156 6.99 -14.78 0.42
N ARG A 157 5.98 -14.35 -0.35
CA ARG A 157 4.59 -14.77 -0.17
C ARG A 157 4.16 -15.77 -1.25
N PRO A 158 3.48 -16.88 -0.92
CA PRO A 158 2.98 -17.81 -1.92
C PRO A 158 1.98 -17.13 -2.86
N ARG A 159 2.21 -17.25 -4.18
CA ARG A 159 1.40 -16.59 -5.21
C ARG A 159 -0.08 -16.96 -5.13
N TYR A 160 -0.40 -18.22 -4.81
CA TYR A 160 -1.77 -18.70 -4.69
C TYR A 160 -2.52 -18.03 -3.52
N LEU A 161 -1.84 -17.79 -2.40
CA LEU A 161 -2.44 -17.14 -1.23
C LEU A 161 -2.70 -15.66 -1.50
N PHE A 162 -1.73 -14.99 -2.14
CA PHE A 162 -1.90 -13.60 -2.60
C PHE A 162 -3.07 -13.47 -3.59
N LEU A 163 -3.14 -14.36 -4.59
CA LEU A 163 -4.24 -14.38 -5.55
C LEU A 163 -5.59 -14.63 -4.85
N GLY A 164 -5.63 -15.59 -3.92
CA GLY A 164 -6.81 -15.88 -3.11
C GLY A 164 -7.29 -14.66 -2.31
N HIS A 165 -6.37 -13.95 -1.67
CA HIS A 165 -6.67 -12.70 -0.96
C HIS A 165 -7.26 -11.64 -1.90
N VAL A 166 -6.65 -11.39 -3.06
CA VAL A 166 -7.15 -10.43 -4.04
C VAL A 166 -8.56 -10.78 -4.51
N ILE A 167 -8.83 -12.06 -4.81
CA ILE A 167 -10.16 -12.53 -5.21
C ILE A 167 -11.19 -12.27 -4.11
N VAL A 168 -10.85 -12.57 -2.85
CA VAL A 168 -11.73 -12.33 -1.69
C VAL A 168 -12.02 -10.85 -1.50
N MET A 169 -11.01 -9.98 -1.63
CA MET A 169 -11.18 -8.53 -1.53
C MET A 169 -12.03 -7.95 -2.67
N LEU A 170 -11.84 -8.44 -3.89
CA LEU A 170 -12.66 -8.04 -5.04
C LEU A 170 -14.10 -8.54 -4.90
N ALA A 171 -14.31 -9.76 -4.42
CA ALA A 171 -15.65 -10.27 -4.14
C ALA A 171 -16.37 -9.42 -3.08
N GLY A 172 -15.66 -8.99 -2.03
CA GLY A 172 -16.17 -8.02 -1.06
C GLY A 172 -16.63 -6.73 -1.74
N PHE A 173 -15.80 -6.15 -2.61
CA PHE A 173 -16.13 -4.92 -3.35
C PHE A 173 -17.33 -5.09 -4.30
N VAL A 174 -17.49 -6.26 -4.92
CA VAL A 174 -18.69 -6.59 -5.72
C VAL A 174 -19.95 -6.52 -4.84
N PHE A 175 -19.92 -7.09 -3.62
CA PHE A 175 -21.07 -7.03 -2.72
C PHE A 175 -21.34 -5.61 -2.19
N VAL A 176 -20.30 -4.82 -1.95
CA VAL A 176 -20.43 -3.39 -1.63
C VAL A 176 -21.13 -2.64 -2.77
N SER A 177 -20.70 -2.86 -4.01
CA SER A 177 -21.30 -2.29 -5.22
C SER A 177 -22.76 -2.72 -5.39
N LEU A 178 -23.06 -4.00 -5.15
CA LEU A 178 -24.43 -4.52 -5.19
C LEU A 178 -25.31 -3.91 -4.10
N ALA A 179 -24.79 -3.74 -2.89
CA ALA A 179 -25.49 -3.08 -1.79
C ALA A 179 -25.84 -1.62 -2.16
N PHE A 180 -24.90 -0.88 -2.76
CA PHE A 180 -25.15 0.46 -3.30
C PHE A 180 -26.28 0.45 -4.35
N LEU A 181 -26.21 -0.41 -5.37
CA LEU A 181 -27.23 -0.49 -6.41
C LEU A 181 -28.61 -0.96 -5.89
N THR A 182 -28.64 -1.71 -4.79
CA THR A 182 -29.89 -2.07 -4.11
C THR A 182 -30.41 -0.91 -3.26
N ALA A 183 -29.54 -0.14 -2.61
CA ALA A 183 -29.92 1.04 -1.83
C ALA A 183 -30.63 2.10 -2.68
N LEU A 184 -30.21 2.26 -3.94
CA LEU A 184 -30.85 3.15 -4.92
C LEU A 184 -32.24 2.68 -5.37
N SER A 185 -32.64 1.45 -5.05
CA SER A 185 -33.98 0.94 -5.36
C SER A 185 -35.01 1.27 -4.28
N ASN A 186 -36.27 0.91 -4.52
CA ASN A 186 -37.33 1.15 -3.55
C ASN A 186 -37.20 0.20 -2.35
N LEU A 187 -36.66 0.70 -1.23
CA LEU A 187 -36.47 -0.06 0.01
C LEU A 187 -37.74 -0.16 0.87
N LYS A 188 -38.85 0.48 0.47
CA LYS A 188 -40.17 0.20 1.07
C LYS A 188 -40.67 -1.20 0.67
N ASP A 189 -40.18 -1.73 -0.45
CA ASP A 189 -40.33 -3.14 -0.79
C ASP A 189 -39.47 -3.98 0.17
N LYS A 190 -40.15 -4.78 1.02
CA LYS A 190 -39.50 -5.69 1.97
C LYS A 190 -38.48 -6.59 1.28
N ARG A 191 -38.73 -7.02 0.05
CA ARG A 191 -37.81 -7.88 -0.71
C ARG A 191 -36.47 -7.19 -0.97
N ASN A 192 -36.48 -5.94 -1.44
CA ASN A 192 -35.25 -5.19 -1.71
C ASN A 192 -34.48 -4.91 -0.42
N ASN A 193 -35.18 -4.66 0.68
CA ASN A 193 -34.57 -4.47 1.99
C ASN A 193 -33.91 -5.76 2.53
N THR A 194 -34.55 -6.93 2.32
CA THR A 194 -33.93 -8.23 2.62
C THR A 194 -32.68 -8.47 1.77
N ILE A 195 -32.76 -8.21 0.45
CA ILE A 195 -31.63 -8.37 -0.47
C ILE A 195 -30.46 -7.48 -0.05
N LEU A 196 -30.72 -6.23 0.31
CA LEU A 196 -29.71 -5.29 0.80
C LEU A 196 -28.99 -5.84 2.04
N GLY A 197 -29.73 -6.33 3.03
CA GLY A 197 -29.12 -6.93 4.23
C GLY A 197 -28.23 -8.13 3.93
N LYS A 198 -28.62 -8.99 2.97
CA LYS A 198 -27.78 -10.12 2.54
C LYS A 198 -26.51 -9.68 1.83
N GLN A 199 -26.58 -8.62 1.01
CA GLN A 199 -25.41 -8.06 0.34
C GLN A 199 -24.45 -7.42 1.35
N ILE A 200 -24.97 -6.69 2.34
CA ILE A 200 -24.19 -6.14 3.46
C ILE A 200 -23.50 -7.25 4.25
N PHE A 201 -24.22 -8.33 4.56
CA PHE A 201 -23.66 -9.49 5.25
C PHE A 201 -22.49 -10.08 4.46
N LEU A 202 -22.68 -10.35 3.16
CA LEU A 202 -21.62 -10.90 2.33
C LEU A 202 -20.44 -9.92 2.20
N ALA A 203 -20.68 -8.63 1.99
CA ALA A 203 -19.63 -7.61 1.98
C ALA A 203 -18.81 -7.64 3.28
N ALA A 204 -19.47 -7.64 4.45
CA ALA A 204 -18.80 -7.68 5.74
C ALA A 204 -17.95 -8.96 5.92
N ILE A 205 -18.46 -10.13 5.52
CA ILE A 205 -17.71 -11.39 5.62
C ILE A 205 -16.51 -11.42 4.68
N PHE A 206 -16.67 -11.05 3.41
CA PHE A 206 -15.56 -11.04 2.46
C PHE A 206 -14.49 -10.01 2.85
N ILE A 207 -14.89 -8.82 3.31
CA ILE A 207 -13.94 -7.81 3.82
C ILE A 207 -13.25 -8.33 5.07
N PHE A 208 -13.96 -8.93 6.02
CA PHE A 208 -13.36 -9.51 7.22
C PHE A 208 -12.34 -10.60 6.88
N VAL A 209 -12.71 -11.57 6.04
CA VAL A 209 -11.83 -12.68 5.65
C VAL A 209 -10.65 -12.21 4.81
N GLY A 210 -10.88 -11.27 3.88
CA GLY A 210 -9.83 -10.69 3.07
C GLY A 210 -8.83 -9.92 3.94
N LEU A 211 -9.32 -9.09 4.84
CA LEU A 211 -8.49 -8.20 5.63
C LEU A 211 -7.81 -8.91 6.82
N VAL A 212 -8.58 -9.62 7.65
CA VAL A 212 -8.08 -10.13 8.94
C VAL A 212 -7.26 -11.41 8.75
N PRO A 213 -7.82 -12.60 8.43
CA PRO A 213 -7.01 -13.81 8.35
C PRO A 213 -6.08 -13.80 7.13
N LEU A 214 -6.56 -13.48 5.93
CA LEU A 214 -5.73 -13.53 4.72
C LEU A 214 -4.73 -12.38 4.67
N GLY A 215 -5.18 -11.14 4.94
CA GLY A 215 -4.32 -9.97 4.98
C GLY A 215 -3.25 -10.09 6.07
N SER A 216 -3.62 -10.53 7.29
CA SER A 216 -2.62 -10.69 8.36
C SER A 216 -1.60 -11.78 8.07
N LEU A 217 -2.03 -12.88 7.44
CA LEU A 217 -1.12 -13.96 7.06
C LEU A 217 -0.11 -13.49 6.00
N LEU A 218 -0.58 -12.76 4.98
CA LEU A 218 0.29 -12.18 3.95
C LEU A 218 1.24 -11.12 4.52
N ASN A 219 0.77 -10.27 5.43
CA ASN A 219 1.60 -9.30 6.14
C ASN A 219 2.67 -9.99 6.98
N ASN A 220 2.31 -11.06 7.68
CA ASN A 220 3.30 -11.82 8.43
C ASN A 220 4.34 -12.47 7.52
N GLN A 221 3.95 -12.95 6.34
CA GLN A 221 4.88 -13.53 5.35
C GLN A 221 5.76 -12.49 4.67
N MET A 222 5.31 -11.25 4.52
CA MET A 222 6.09 -10.18 3.87
C MET A 222 6.95 -9.40 4.87
N TYR A 223 6.43 -9.12 6.05
CA TYR A 223 6.99 -8.14 6.99
C TYR A 223 7.30 -8.69 8.38
N GLY A 224 6.99 -9.96 8.65
CA GLY A 224 7.22 -10.58 9.96
C GLY A 224 6.25 -10.12 11.06
N THR A 225 5.19 -9.38 10.69
CA THR A 225 4.17 -8.89 11.62
C THR A 225 2.78 -9.18 11.09
N TYR A 226 1.88 -9.69 11.94
CA TYR A 226 0.52 -10.03 11.52
C TYR A 226 -0.35 -8.81 11.20
N TRP A 227 -0.25 -7.70 11.94
CA TRP A 227 -1.13 -6.55 11.73
C TRP A 227 -0.44 -5.24 12.11
N LYS A 228 -0.38 -4.27 11.18
CA LYS A 228 0.24 -2.95 11.40
C LYS A 228 -0.76 -1.80 11.56
N GLY A 229 -2.07 -2.05 11.44
CA GLY A 229 -3.09 -1.02 11.23
C GLY A 229 -4.09 -0.78 12.37
N LEU A 230 -3.70 -0.87 13.65
CA LEU A 230 -4.64 -0.66 14.77
C LEU A 230 -4.53 0.75 15.37
N PRO A 231 -5.68 1.38 15.69
CA PRO A 231 -6.52 2.16 14.77
C PRO A 231 -5.82 3.41 14.17
N PHE A 232 -4.64 3.75 14.70
CA PHE A 232 -3.70 4.76 14.20
C PHE A 232 -2.35 4.07 14.04
N GLY A 233 -2.32 3.13 13.09
CA GLY A 233 -1.11 2.39 12.77
C GLY A 233 -0.17 3.23 11.92
N ILE A 234 1.08 2.78 11.85
CA ILE A 234 2.12 3.35 10.99
C ILE A 234 1.75 3.18 9.49
N ASP A 235 0.86 2.23 9.19
CA ASP A 235 0.32 1.96 7.84
C ASP A 235 -1.09 2.56 7.67
N ILE A 236 -1.19 3.58 6.82
CA ILE A 236 -2.45 4.25 6.44
C ILE A 236 -3.43 3.27 5.77
N THR A 237 -2.92 2.35 4.94
CA THR A 237 -3.73 1.34 4.23
C THR A 237 -4.37 0.38 5.24
N GLY A 238 -3.58 -0.07 6.22
CA GLY A 238 -4.08 -0.90 7.32
C GLY A 238 -5.17 -0.21 8.15
N SER A 239 -4.98 1.08 8.46
CA SER A 239 -5.94 1.86 9.24
C SER A 239 -7.25 2.10 8.48
N LEU A 240 -7.18 2.44 7.18
CA LEU A 240 -8.37 2.57 6.32
C LEU A 240 -9.10 1.23 6.15
N GLY A 241 -8.36 0.14 5.96
CA GLY A 241 -8.92 -1.20 5.90
C GLY A 241 -9.73 -1.53 7.16
N PHE A 242 -9.20 -1.20 8.35
CA PHE A 242 -9.89 -1.42 9.61
C PHE A 242 -11.17 -0.59 9.74
N ILE A 243 -11.13 0.68 9.33
CA ILE A 243 -12.32 1.56 9.30
C ILE A 243 -13.41 0.97 8.42
N ILE A 244 -13.06 0.49 7.22
CA ILE A 244 -14.00 -0.17 6.31
C ILE A 244 -14.58 -1.43 6.96
N LEU A 245 -13.73 -2.26 7.58
CA LEU A 245 -14.19 -3.47 8.27
C LEU A 245 -15.21 -3.13 9.36
N LEU A 246 -14.88 -2.21 10.26
CA LEU A 246 -15.79 -1.79 11.33
C LEU A 246 -17.10 -1.24 10.77
N TYR A 247 -17.02 -0.43 9.71
CA TYR A 247 -18.19 0.11 9.03
C TYR A 247 -19.15 -0.99 8.58
N TRP A 248 -18.65 -1.99 7.85
CA TRP A 248 -19.48 -3.06 7.31
C TRP A 248 -19.99 -4.02 8.40
N LEU A 249 -19.21 -4.27 9.45
CA LEU A 249 -19.68 -5.02 10.63
C LEU A 249 -20.81 -4.29 11.36
N ILE A 250 -20.69 -2.98 11.56
CA ILE A 250 -21.76 -2.15 12.16
C ILE A 250 -23.00 -2.17 11.26
N MET A 251 -22.85 -1.98 9.96
CA MET A 251 -23.96 -2.06 9.01
C MET A 251 -24.66 -3.43 9.05
N MET A 252 -23.90 -4.52 9.16
CA MET A 252 -24.43 -5.87 9.30
C MET A 252 -25.27 -6.04 10.58
N ILE A 253 -24.81 -5.49 11.71
CA ILE A 253 -25.57 -5.50 12.98
C ILE A 253 -26.83 -4.64 12.87
N LEU A 254 -26.73 -3.45 12.30
CA LEU A 254 -27.86 -2.54 12.13
C LEU A 254 -28.95 -3.11 11.20
N MET A 255 -28.55 -3.92 10.24
CA MET A 255 -29.41 -4.63 9.29
C MET A 255 -29.66 -6.10 9.67
N LYS A 256 -29.47 -6.47 10.96
CA LYS A 256 -29.50 -7.87 11.41
C LYS A 256 -30.76 -8.66 11.01
N GLY A 257 -31.92 -8.01 10.97
CA GLY A 257 -33.18 -8.63 10.60
C GLY A 257 -33.17 -9.13 9.16
N SER A 258 -32.73 -8.29 8.23
CA SER A 258 -32.54 -8.63 6.82
C SER A 258 -31.33 -9.55 6.60
N ALA A 259 -30.22 -9.30 7.29
CA ALA A 259 -28.95 -10.00 7.10
C ALA A 259 -29.00 -11.46 7.56
N PHE A 260 -29.49 -11.73 8.77
CA PHE A 260 -29.46 -13.07 9.37
C PHE A 260 -30.82 -13.78 9.34
N VAL A 261 -31.92 -13.05 9.48
CA VAL A 261 -33.27 -13.63 9.70
C VAL A 261 -34.18 -13.45 8.48
N SER A 262 -33.71 -12.78 7.42
CA SER A 262 -34.48 -12.42 6.23
C SER A 262 -35.80 -11.67 6.51
N ASN A 263 -35.90 -11.00 7.66
CA ASN A 263 -37.07 -10.22 8.08
C ASN A 263 -36.70 -8.74 8.33
N PRO A 264 -36.97 -7.84 7.36
CA PRO A 264 -36.61 -6.43 7.45
C PRO A 264 -37.26 -5.67 8.60
N SER A 265 -38.39 -6.14 9.16
CA SER A 265 -39.04 -5.45 10.28
C SER A 265 -38.25 -5.56 11.59
N LYS A 266 -37.25 -6.46 11.63
CA LYS A 266 -36.34 -6.63 12.77
C LYS A 266 -35.02 -5.86 12.60
N ASN A 267 -34.90 -5.03 11.55
CA ASN A 267 -33.75 -4.14 11.39
C ASN A 267 -33.80 -3.03 12.42
N ILE A 268 -32.62 -2.62 12.89
CA ILE A 268 -32.47 -1.46 13.77
C ILE A 268 -32.61 -0.18 12.93
N LEU A 269 -32.03 -0.18 11.73
CA LEU A 269 -32.14 0.95 10.80
C LEU A 269 -33.47 0.95 10.03
N PRO A 270 -34.13 2.12 9.92
CA PRO A 270 -35.23 2.29 8.98
C PRO A 270 -34.72 2.26 7.52
N PRO A 271 -35.60 2.00 6.53
CA PRO A 271 -35.21 1.92 5.12
C PRO A 271 -34.47 3.16 4.59
N SER A 272 -34.83 4.36 5.04
CA SER A 272 -34.17 5.61 4.64
C SER A 272 -32.72 5.67 5.16
N GLY A 273 -32.51 5.34 6.44
CA GLY A 273 -31.18 5.28 7.04
C GLY A 273 -30.30 4.22 6.39
N ALA A 274 -30.86 3.02 6.16
CA ALA A 274 -30.17 1.94 5.46
C ALA A 274 -29.72 2.34 4.05
N ARG A 275 -30.53 3.11 3.32
CA ARG A 275 -30.15 3.65 2.01
C ARG A 275 -28.94 4.57 2.11
N VAL A 276 -29.02 5.59 2.96
CA VAL A 276 -27.99 6.63 3.07
C VAL A 276 -26.66 6.00 3.47
N LEU A 277 -26.68 5.13 4.49
CA LEU A 277 -25.46 4.46 4.95
C LEU A 277 -24.94 3.46 3.92
N ALA A 278 -25.77 2.73 3.18
CA ALA A 278 -25.24 1.87 2.11
C ALA A 278 -24.53 2.69 1.00
N VAL A 279 -25.01 3.89 0.70
CA VAL A 279 -24.36 4.80 -0.27
C VAL A 279 -23.04 5.33 0.28
N ILE A 280 -23.03 5.84 1.52
CA ILE A 280 -21.80 6.31 2.17
C ILE A 280 -20.77 5.18 2.24
N GLY A 281 -21.21 3.97 2.61
CA GLY A 281 -20.37 2.77 2.69
C GLY A 281 -19.67 2.45 1.38
N PHE A 282 -20.37 2.57 0.26
CA PHE A 282 -19.76 2.40 -1.06
C PHE A 282 -18.72 3.47 -1.34
N LEU A 283 -19.02 4.75 -1.08
CA LEU A 283 -18.09 5.86 -1.34
C LEU A 283 -16.80 5.73 -0.51
N ILE A 284 -16.90 5.46 0.79
CA ILE A 284 -15.72 5.29 1.64
C ILE A 284 -14.89 4.08 1.23
N THR A 285 -15.54 2.97 0.83
CA THR A 285 -14.83 1.76 0.41
C THR A 285 -14.14 1.99 -0.93
N ALA A 286 -14.80 2.63 -1.89
CA ALA A 286 -14.22 2.99 -3.17
C ALA A 286 -13.03 3.95 -3.01
N ALA A 287 -13.17 4.98 -2.18
CA ALA A 287 -12.08 5.93 -1.89
C ALA A 287 -10.86 5.23 -1.28
N ALA A 288 -11.08 4.34 -0.31
CA ALA A 288 -9.99 3.60 0.32
C ALA A 288 -9.29 2.62 -0.63
N TYR A 289 -10.01 2.02 -1.58
CA TYR A 289 -9.39 1.18 -2.62
C TYR A 289 -8.54 2.00 -3.59
N LEU A 290 -8.82 3.30 -3.78
CA LEU A 290 -8.02 4.17 -4.66
C LEU A 290 -6.76 4.71 -4.01
N VAL A 291 -6.63 4.61 -2.67
CA VAL A 291 -5.38 4.93 -1.98
C VAL A 291 -4.29 4.00 -2.49
N PRO A 292 -3.17 4.50 -3.03
CA PRO A 292 -2.18 3.66 -3.66
C PRO A 292 -1.70 2.58 -2.68
N HIS A 293 -1.78 1.32 -3.12
CA HIS A 293 -1.49 0.18 -2.27
C HIS A 293 0.02 -0.01 -2.18
N GLY A 294 0.60 0.41 -1.06
CA GLY A 294 2.04 0.55 -0.88
C GLY A 294 2.44 1.89 -0.23
N THR A 295 1.47 2.77 0.06
CA THR A 295 1.70 4.11 0.68
C THR A 295 1.70 4.10 2.21
N GLY A 296 1.44 2.95 2.83
CA GLY A 296 1.64 2.81 4.26
C GLY A 296 3.08 2.46 4.50
N GLU A 297 3.81 3.35 5.17
CA GLU A 297 5.22 3.23 5.55
C GLU A 297 5.89 1.88 5.25
N PHE A 298 6.87 1.94 4.35
CA PHE A 298 8.14 1.29 4.66
C PHE A 298 8.64 1.75 6.01
#